data_AF-A0A0B3AS11-F1
#
_entry.id   AF-A0A0B3AS11-F1
#
_cell.length_a   1.000
_cell.length_b   1.000
_cell.length_c   1.000
_cell.angle_alpha   90.00
_cell.angle_beta   90.00
_cell.angle_gamma   90.00
#
_symmetry.space_group_name_H-M   'P 1'
#
loop_
_entity.id
_entity.type
_entity.pdbx_description
1 polymer ?
#
loop_
_entity_poly.entity_id
_entity_poly.type
_entity_poly.pdbx_seq_one_letter_code
_entity_poly.pdbx_strand_id
1 'polypeptide(L)' 'MARSTKRRLSEAQEFEVMKMILDKFLWLGFIIMAFGLYQAFYSNVYYGLTWILTGAIILLVFTWIITKEYEVVR' A
#
# COMPACT_ATOMS: atom_id res chain seq x y z
N MET A 1 -9.75 13.16 38.26
CA MET A 1 -9.58 13.22 36.80
C MET A 1 -8.15 12.85 36.44
N ALA A 2 -7.90 11.63 35.98
CA ALA A 2 -6.59 11.28 35.44
C ALA A 2 -6.47 11.87 34.03
N ARG A 3 -5.54 12.82 33.84
CA ARG A 3 -5.15 13.27 32.49
C ARG A 3 -4.59 12.07 31.75
N SER A 4 -5.23 11.67 30.66
CA SER A 4 -4.70 10.68 29.73
C SER A 4 -3.36 11.20 29.18
N THR A 5 -2.25 10.67 29.70
CA THR A 5 -0.93 10.85 29.10
C THR A 5 -1.00 10.22 27.72
N LYS A 6 -0.89 11.03 26.66
CA LYS A 6 -0.86 10.54 25.27
C LYS A 6 0.27 9.51 25.18
N ARG A 7 -0.08 8.24 24.96
CA ARG A 7 0.90 7.16 24.76
C ARG A 7 1.64 7.45 23.46
N ARG A 8 2.95 7.71 23.54
CA ARG A 8 3.83 7.68 22.37
C ARG A 8 4.19 6.22 22.11
N LEU A 9 4.13 5.81 20.85
CA LEU A 9 4.57 4.48 20.45
C LEU A 9 6.10 4.44 20.56
N SER A 10 6.65 3.27 20.91
CA SER A 10 8.09 3.06 20.75
C SER A 10 8.42 2.89 19.26
N GLU A 11 9.66 3.19 18.85
CA GLU A 11 10.13 3.01 17.46
C GLU A 11 9.83 1.60 16.92
N ALA A 12 9.94 0.57 17.78
CA ALA A 12 9.60 -0.81 17.44
C ALA A 12 8.10 -0.99 17.12
N GLN A 13 7.21 -0.29 17.84
CA GLN A 13 5.78 -0.31 17.57
C GLN A 13 5.42 0.47 16.30
N GLU A 14 6.12 1.57 16.02
CA GLU A 14 5.95 2.35 14.79
C GLU A 14 6.34 1.53 13.55
N PHE A 15 7.42 0.74 13.63
CA PHE A 15 7.81 -0.19 12.58
C PHE A 15 6.77 -1.30 12.33
N GLU A 16 6.21 -1.90 13.39
CA GLU A 16 5.13 -2.89 13.29
C GLU A 16 3.89 -2.31 12.59
N VAL A 17 3.50 -1.08 12.96
CA VAL A 17 2.39 -0.37 12.34
C VAL A 17 2.68 -0.08 10.86
N MET A 18 3.89 0.33 10.51
CA MET A 18 4.28 0.55 9.12
C MET A 18 4.17 -0.73 8.28
N LYS A 19 4.64 -1.88 8.78
CA LYS A 19 4.51 -3.17 8.08
C LYS A 19 3.04 -3.53 7.86
N MET A 20 2.19 -3.33 8.86
CA MET A 20 0.75 -3.56 8.75
C MET A 20 0.10 -2.63 7.72
N ILE A 21 0.55 -1.38 7.65
CA ILE A 21 0.06 -0.39 6.68
C ILE A 21 0.50 -0.75 5.26
N LEU A 22 1.77 -1.12 5.08
CA LEU A 22 2.31 -1.57 3.79
C LEU A 22 1.50 -2.74 3.23
N ASP A 23 1.16 -3.73 4.07
CA ASP A 23 0.35 -4.87 3.67
C ASP A 23 -1.05 -4.43 3.17
N LYS A 24 -1.73 -3.55 3.92
CA LYS A 24 -3.04 -3.00 3.51
C LYS A 24 -2.98 -2.24 2.19
N PHE A 25 -1.90 -1.49 1.92
CA PHE A 25 -1.70 -0.81 0.63
C PHE A 25 -1.36 -1.79 -0.49
N LEU A 26 -0.62 -2.86 -0.19
CA LEU A 26 -0.32 -3.94 -1.14
C LEU A 26 -1.61 -4.57 -1.66
N TRP A 27 -2.55 -4.85 -0.75
CA TRP A 27 -3.88 -5.36 -1.09
C TRP A 27 -4.65 -4.47 -2.05
N LEU A 28 -4.56 -3.14 -1.89
CA LEU A 28 -5.22 -2.18 -2.77
C LEU A 28 -4.75 -2.30 -4.23
N GLY A 29 -3.44 -2.32 -4.43
CA GLY A 29 -2.89 -2.51 -5.77
C GLY A 29 -3.15 -3.90 -6.33
N PHE A 30 -3.12 -4.93 -5.47
CA PHE A 30 -3.42 -6.29 -5.87
C PHE A 30 -4.86 -6.45 -6.38
N ILE A 31 -5.84 -5.81 -5.72
CA ILE A 31 -7.24 -5.80 -6.17
C ILE A 31 -7.36 -5.14 -7.55
N ILE A 32 -6.67 -4.01 -7.78
CA ILE A 32 -6.69 -3.32 -9.08
C ILE A 32 -6.09 -4.21 -10.17
N MET A 33 -4.96 -4.87 -9.89
CA MET A 33 -4.34 -5.80 -10.84
C MET A 33 -5.22 -7.03 -11.11
N ALA A 34 -5.86 -7.60 -10.08
CA ALA A 34 -6.80 -8.71 -10.24
C ALA A 34 -8.02 -8.30 -11.08
N PHE A 35 -8.53 -7.08 -10.91
CA PHE A 35 -9.58 -6.53 -11.76
C PHE A 35 -9.11 -6.32 -13.21
N GLY A 36 -7.88 -5.84 -13.40
CA GLY A 36 -7.28 -5.74 -14.73
C GLY A 36 -7.14 -7.10 -15.41
N LEU A 37 -6.77 -8.14 -14.67
CA LEU A 37 -6.74 -9.51 -15.17
C LEU A 37 -8.15 -9.98 -15.59
N TYR A 38 -9.17 -9.71 -14.78
CA TYR A 38 -10.56 -10.00 -15.14
C TYR A 38 -11.00 -9.29 -16.44
N GLN A 39 -10.67 -8.00 -16.58
CA GLN A 39 -10.92 -7.22 -17.80
C GLN A 39 -10.17 -7.77 -19.04
N ALA A 40 -8.97 -8.33 -18.86
CA ALA A 40 -8.23 -8.96 -19.94
C ALA A 40 -8.96 -10.17 -20.52
N PHE A 41 -9.63 -10.97 -19.67
CA PHE A 41 -10.40 -12.14 -20.09
C PHE A 41 -11.78 -11.79 -20.64
N TYR A 42 -12.45 -10.76 -20.09
CA TYR A 42 -13.83 -10.45 -20.44
C TYR A 42 -13.97 -9.45 -21.60
N SER A 43 -13.11 -8.44 -21.67
CA SER A 43 -13.26 -7.33 -22.63
C SER A 43 -12.16 -7.32 -23.68
N ASN A 44 -10.94 -6.99 -23.29
CA ASN A 44 -9.79 -6.91 -24.18
C ASN A 44 -8.51 -6.97 -23.36
N VAL A 45 -7.54 -7.76 -23.84
CA VAL A 45 -6.21 -7.88 -23.25
C VAL A 45 -5.53 -6.52 -23.11
N TYR A 46 -5.69 -5.61 -24.08
CA TYR A 46 -5.15 -4.26 -24.01
C TYR A 46 -5.70 -3.48 -22.82
N TYR A 47 -7.03 -3.45 -22.65
CA TYR A 47 -7.64 -2.77 -21.51
C TYR A 47 -7.22 -3.42 -20.18
N GLY A 48 -7.21 -4.75 -20.10
CA GLY A 48 -6.75 -5.44 -18.90
C GLY A 48 -5.30 -5.14 -18.53
N LEU A 49 -4.40 -5.11 -19.51
CA LEU A 49 -2.99 -4.73 -19.30
C LEU A 49 -2.84 -3.29 -18.81
N THR A 50 -3.64 -2.35 -19.30
CA THR A 50 -3.60 -0.96 -18.81
C THR A 50 -4.00 -0.86 -17.33
N TRP A 51 -5.01 -1.62 -16.90
CA TRP A 51 -5.41 -1.69 -15.49
C TRP A 51 -4.33 -2.35 -14.61
N ILE A 52 -3.72 -3.43 -15.08
CA ILE A 52 -2.60 -4.09 -14.39
C ILE A 52 -1.41 -3.13 -14.23
N LEU A 53 -1.01 -2.46 -15.32
CA LEU A 53 0.09 -1.48 -15.29
C LEU A 53 -0.22 -0.32 -14.34
N THR A 54 -1.45 0.18 -14.36
CA THR A 54 -1.89 1.23 -13.44
C THR A 54 -1.79 0.78 -11.98
N GLY A 55 -2.28 -0.43 -11.67
CA GLY A 55 -2.16 -1.01 -10.33
C GLY A 55 -0.70 -1.19 -9.88
N ALA A 56 0.17 -1.64 -10.79
CA ALA A 56 1.60 -1.78 -10.51
C ALA A 56 2.29 -0.43 -10.24
N ILE A 57 1.99 0.60 -11.02
CA ILE A 57 2.51 1.96 -10.81
C ILE A 57 2.06 2.50 -9.45
N ILE A 58 0.78 2.34 -9.10
CA ILE A 58 0.24 2.77 -7.80
C ILE A 58 0.98 2.08 -6.65
N LEU A 59 1.21 0.76 -6.74
CA LEU A 59 1.98 0.03 -5.74
C LEU A 59 3.39 0.57 -5.59
N LEU A 60 4.11 0.78 -6.69
CA LEU A 60 5.46 1.31 -6.65
C LEU A 60 5.52 2.69 -6.00
N VAL A 61 4.56 3.57 -6.32
CA VAL A 61 4.46 4.90 -5.70
C VAL A 61 4.19 4.79 -4.20
N PHE A 62 3.24 3.97 -3.77
CA PHE A 62 2.94 3.79 -2.35
C PHE A 62 4.10 3.16 -1.57
N THR A 63 4.72 2.11 -2.12
CA THR A 63 5.91 1.50 -1.51
C THR A 63 7.02 2.54 -1.39
N TRP A 64 7.29 3.32 -2.43
CA TRP A 64 8.32 4.34 -2.40
C TRP A 64 8.07 5.42 -1.34
N ILE A 65 6.83 5.93 -1.26
CA ILE A 65 6.43 6.92 -0.23
C ILE A 65 6.64 6.33 1.18
N ILE A 66 6.17 5.11 1.44
CA ILE A 66 6.25 4.48 2.76
C ILE A 66 7.71 4.23 3.17
N THR A 67 8.54 3.73 2.24
CA THR A 67 9.96 3.48 2.53
C THR A 67 10.73 4.79 2.76
N LYS A 68 10.36 5.86 2.05
CA LYS A 68 10.92 7.20 2.24
C LYS A 68 10.62 7.75 3.62
N GLU A 69 9.38 7.66 4.06
CA GLU A 69 8.98 8.09 5.41
C GLU A 69 9.72 7.29 6.48
N TYR A 70 9.96 5.99 6.27
CA TYR A 70 10.73 5.17 7.21
C TYR A 70 12.20 5.60 7.34
N GLU A 71 12.86 5.91 6.22
CA GLU A 71 14.23 6.42 6.24
C GLU A 71 14.36 7.78 6.94
N VAL A 72 13.31 8.61 6.90
CA VAL A 72 13.27 9.91 7.57
C VAL A 72 13.03 9.78 9.09
N VAL A 73 12.37 8.71 9.53
CA VAL A 73 12.10 8.45 10.96
C VAL A 73 13.31 7.82 11.67
N ARG A 74 14.25 7.21 10.94
CA ARG A 74 15.51 6.65 11.48
C ARG A 74 16.60 7.69 11.64
#